data_AF-A0A7S2N745-F1
#
_entry.id   AF-A0A7S2N745-F1
#
_cell.length_a   1.000
_cell.length_b   1.000
_cell.length_c   1.000
_cell.angle_alpha   90.00
_cell.angle_beta   90.00
_cell.angle_gamma   90.00
#
_symmetry.space_group_name_H-M   'P 1'
#
loop_
_entity.id
_entity.type
_entity.pdbx_description
1 polymer ?
#
loop_
_entity_poly.entity_id
_entity_poly.type
_entity_poly.pdbx_seq_one_letter_code
_entity_poly.pdbx_strand_id
1 'polypeptide(L)'
;MAGFGAPPPPPKTLEDVVRSFGNRLPKDFSDLCMCGSGETYSACCRPYHAGKQKPETPEICLRTRYTAFAYRLPIYIMETTDPSNADFQKDKIKWAKKLSKTSMFDTFDFSASHLTVGELVAGKDENEVFMEPNSFTLQPKAPAGARPITTFERTRFVRRKETWLFADGAVTSEEVGLRKRDAMTREKDVDKLQADIDYANALVNKVKRK
;
A
#
# COMPACT_ATOMS: atom_id res chain seq x y z
N MET A 1 -52.17 -3.98 25.41
CA MET A 1 -51.76 -3.61 24.04
C MET A 1 -50.23 -3.71 23.99
N ALA A 2 -49.68 -4.72 23.31
CA ALA A 2 -48.23 -4.85 23.13
C ALA A 2 -47.80 -3.94 21.98
N GLY A 3 -46.97 -2.94 22.26
CA GLY A 3 -46.43 -2.05 21.24
C GLY A 3 -45.46 -2.82 20.34
N PHE A 4 -45.72 -2.81 19.04
CA PHE A 4 -44.73 -3.26 18.06
C PHE A 4 -43.50 -2.37 18.20
N GLY A 5 -42.41 -2.93 18.72
CA GLY A 5 -41.14 -2.23 18.83
C GLY A 5 -40.75 -1.64 17.48
N ALA A 6 -40.18 -0.42 17.50
CA ALA A 6 -39.74 0.24 16.27
C ALA A 6 -38.87 -0.72 15.44
N PRO A 7 -39.05 -0.76 14.11
CA PRO A 7 -38.26 -1.63 13.26
C PRO A 7 -36.76 -1.35 13.47
N PRO A 8 -35.90 -2.38 13.42
CA PRO A 8 -34.48 -2.18 13.56
C PRO A 8 -33.98 -1.19 12.49
N PRO A 9 -33.03 -0.30 12.82
CA PRO A 9 -32.49 0.64 11.85
C PRO A 9 -31.88 -0.10 10.66
N PRO A 10 -31.91 0.49 9.45
CA PRO A 10 -31.34 -0.14 8.27
C PRO A 10 -29.84 -0.44 8.47
N PRO A 11 -29.31 -1.46 7.78
CA PRO A 11 -27.87 -1.72 7.79
C PRO A 11 -27.09 -0.49 7.31
N LYS A 12 -26.00 -0.15 8.01
CA LYS A 12 -25.15 0.97 7.64
C LYS A 12 -24.50 0.75 6.28
N THR A 13 -24.46 1.80 5.45
CA THR A 13 -23.74 1.80 4.17
C THR A 13 -22.22 1.81 4.37
N LEU A 14 -21.45 1.61 3.29
CA LEU A 14 -19.99 1.73 3.36
C LEU A 14 -19.57 3.14 3.77
N GLU A 15 -20.23 4.15 3.19
CA GLU A 15 -20.00 5.55 3.43
C GLU A 15 -20.28 5.92 4.90
N ASP A 16 -21.37 5.40 5.48
CA ASP A 16 -21.68 5.59 6.90
C ASP A 16 -20.61 5.00 7.81
N VAL A 17 -20.12 3.80 7.46
CA VAL A 17 -19.06 3.12 8.22
C VAL A 17 -17.75 3.90 8.11
N VAL A 18 -17.33 4.29 6.91
CA VAL A 18 -16.09 5.04 6.71
C VAL A 18 -16.16 6.41 7.37
N ARG A 19 -17.30 7.11 7.30
CA ARG A 19 -17.49 8.40 7.98
C ARG A 19 -17.28 8.29 9.49
N SER A 20 -17.66 7.16 10.10
CA SER A 20 -17.46 6.93 11.54
C SER A 20 -16.00 6.82 11.97
N PHE A 21 -15.07 6.62 11.02
CA PHE A 21 -13.63 6.55 11.30
C PHE A 21 -12.97 7.93 11.40
N GLY A 22 -13.63 8.97 10.88
CA GLY A 22 -12.99 10.26 10.62
C GLY A 22 -11.98 10.19 9.48
N ASN A 23 -11.57 11.37 9.00
CA ASN A 23 -10.46 11.54 8.06
C ASN A 23 -9.51 12.62 8.60
N ARG A 24 -8.39 12.81 7.92
CA ARG A 24 -7.39 13.84 8.27
C ARG A 24 -7.17 14.81 7.12
N LEU A 25 -8.20 15.04 6.31
CA LEU A 25 -8.12 16.01 5.24
C LEU A 25 -7.69 17.38 5.81
N PRO A 26 -6.88 18.15 5.06
CA PRO A 26 -6.45 19.45 5.52
C PRO A 26 -7.65 20.39 5.52
N LYS A 27 -7.61 21.39 6.41
CA LYS A 27 -8.68 22.39 6.50
C LYS A 27 -8.72 23.28 5.26
N ASP A 28 -7.56 23.55 4.68
CA ASP A 28 -7.41 24.26 3.42
C ASP A 28 -6.83 23.31 2.35
N PHE A 29 -7.50 23.19 1.21
CA PHE A 29 -7.00 22.35 0.10
C PHE A 29 -5.89 23.04 -0.72
N SER A 30 -5.55 24.28 -0.38
CA SER A 30 -4.41 25.03 -0.91
C SER A 30 -3.09 24.64 -0.23
N ASP A 31 -3.15 23.89 0.88
CA ASP A 31 -1.97 23.32 1.52
C ASP A 31 -1.23 22.38 0.55
N LEU A 32 0.10 22.30 0.69
CA LEU A 32 0.92 21.41 -0.13
C LEU A 32 0.48 19.96 0.02
N CYS A 33 0.48 19.24 -1.10
CA CYS A 33 0.10 17.84 -1.12
C CYS A 33 1.17 16.98 -0.45
N MET A 34 0.75 16.12 0.48
CA MET A 34 1.66 15.23 1.23
C MET A 34 2.37 14.18 0.37
N CYS A 35 2.00 14.01 -0.91
CA CYS A 35 2.77 13.15 -1.81
C CYS A 35 4.13 13.73 -2.22
N GLY A 36 4.47 14.95 -1.79
CA GLY A 36 5.77 15.57 -2.04
C GLY A 36 5.95 16.08 -3.48
N SER A 37 4.86 16.29 -4.24
CA SER A 37 4.95 16.83 -5.61
C SER A 37 5.28 18.33 -5.67
N GLY A 38 5.16 19.06 -4.55
CA GLY A 38 5.27 20.53 -4.53
C GLY A 38 3.99 21.26 -4.94
N GLU A 39 2.98 20.54 -5.43
CA GLU A 39 1.67 21.09 -5.79
C GLU A 39 0.73 21.15 -4.59
N THR A 40 -0.29 22.02 -4.64
CA THR A 40 -1.35 22.03 -3.62
C THR A 40 -2.18 20.75 -3.67
N TYR A 41 -2.78 20.35 -2.54
CA TYR A 41 -3.65 19.16 -2.51
C TYR A 41 -4.79 19.26 -3.53
N SER A 42 -5.36 20.45 -3.70
CA SER A 42 -6.44 20.73 -4.64
C SER A 42 -6.08 20.45 -6.10
N ALA A 43 -4.84 20.75 -6.49
CA ALA A 43 -4.30 20.57 -7.83
C ALA A 43 -3.64 19.19 -8.04
N CYS A 44 -3.28 18.50 -6.95
CA CYS A 44 -2.55 17.23 -7.00
C CYS A 44 -3.45 16.01 -6.76
N CYS A 45 -3.52 15.50 -5.52
CA CYS A 45 -4.18 14.21 -5.24
C CYS A 45 -5.70 14.33 -5.07
N ARG A 46 -6.24 15.52 -4.80
CA ARG A 46 -7.67 15.71 -4.52
C ARG A 46 -8.60 15.32 -5.67
N PRO A 47 -8.34 15.63 -6.95
CA PRO A 47 -9.21 15.22 -8.05
C PRO A 47 -9.39 13.69 -8.12
N TYR A 48 -8.34 12.92 -7.82
CA TYR A 48 -8.39 11.47 -7.75
C TYR A 48 -9.18 10.97 -6.54
N HIS A 49 -8.91 11.52 -5.35
CA HIS A 49 -9.66 11.16 -4.13
C HIS A 49 -11.15 11.52 -4.19
N ALA A 50 -11.51 12.53 -4.98
CA ALA A 50 -12.89 12.94 -5.24
C ALA A 50 -13.54 12.14 -6.38
N GLY A 51 -12.85 11.16 -6.97
CA GLY A 51 -13.35 10.34 -8.08
C GLY A 51 -13.48 11.06 -9.42
N LYS A 52 -12.90 12.27 -9.56
CA LYS A 52 -12.94 13.06 -10.80
C LYS A 52 -11.91 12.62 -11.83
N GLN A 53 -10.82 12.00 -11.38
CA GLN A 53 -9.73 11.47 -12.21
C GLN A 53 -9.35 10.07 -11.73
N LYS A 54 -8.71 9.30 -12.61
CA LYS A 54 -8.17 7.97 -12.30
C LYS A 54 -6.67 7.95 -12.51
N PRO A 55 -5.92 7.10 -11.80
CA PRO A 55 -4.48 6.97 -12.02
C PRO A 55 -4.13 6.48 -13.44
N GLU A 56 -3.74 7.40 -14.31
CA GLU A 56 -3.34 7.10 -15.69
C GLU A 56 -1.87 6.65 -15.79
N THR A 57 -1.09 6.89 -14.74
CA THR A 57 0.29 6.40 -14.60
C THR A 57 0.52 5.68 -13.27
N PRO A 58 1.52 4.77 -13.18
CA PRO A 58 1.91 4.12 -11.93
C PRO A 58 2.32 5.13 -10.85
N GLU A 59 3.03 6.20 -11.24
CA GLU A 59 3.45 7.25 -10.31
C GLU A 59 2.26 8.01 -9.70
N ILE A 60 1.25 8.35 -10.52
CA ILE A 60 0.01 8.94 -10.03
C ILE A 60 -0.66 7.98 -9.04
N CYS A 61 -0.71 6.69 -9.35
CA CYS A 61 -1.27 5.68 -8.44
C CYS A 61 -0.51 5.63 -7.11
N LEU A 62 0.83 5.65 -7.14
CA LEU A 62 1.66 5.66 -5.94
C LEU A 62 1.40 6.91 -5.07
N ARG A 63 1.53 8.10 -5.66
CA ARG A 63 1.41 9.39 -4.96
C ARG A 63 0.04 9.61 -4.34
N THR A 64 -1.01 9.28 -5.08
CA THR A 64 -2.40 9.41 -4.60
C THR A 64 -2.68 8.41 -3.48
N ARG A 65 -2.24 7.15 -3.62
CA ARG A 65 -2.38 6.16 -2.54
C ARG A 65 -1.63 6.56 -1.27
N TYR A 66 -0.41 7.06 -1.42
CA TYR A 66 0.37 7.58 -0.30
C TYR A 66 -0.39 8.67 0.47
N THR A 67 -0.92 9.66 -0.25
CA THR A 67 -1.70 10.75 0.34
C THR A 67 -3.01 10.25 0.95
N ALA A 68 -3.66 9.27 0.32
CA ALA A 68 -4.87 8.64 0.84
C ALA A 68 -4.63 7.87 2.15
N PHE A 69 -3.46 7.25 2.32
CA PHE A 69 -3.07 6.67 3.61
C PHE A 69 -2.95 7.76 4.68
N ALA A 70 -2.17 8.80 4.39
CA ALA A 70 -1.94 9.87 5.33
C ALA A 70 -3.23 10.64 5.72
N TYR A 71 -4.15 10.87 4.77
CA TYR A 71 -5.46 11.50 5.01
C TYR A 71 -6.56 10.55 5.49
N ARG A 72 -6.28 9.25 5.65
CA ARG A 72 -7.26 8.22 6.07
C ARG A 72 -8.48 8.18 5.13
N LEU A 73 -8.23 7.89 3.85
CA LEU A 73 -9.23 7.77 2.79
C LEU A 73 -9.38 6.31 2.32
N PRO A 74 -10.00 5.43 3.11
CA PRO A 74 -9.99 3.98 2.84
C PRO A 74 -10.75 3.60 1.57
N ILE A 75 -11.77 4.37 1.16
CA ILE A 75 -12.51 4.10 -0.09
C ILE A 75 -11.54 4.16 -1.27
N TYR A 76 -10.76 5.23 -1.37
CA TYR A 76 -9.78 5.40 -2.45
C TYR A 76 -8.72 4.29 -2.44
N ILE A 77 -8.24 3.89 -1.26
CA ILE A 77 -7.31 2.75 -1.12
C ILE A 77 -7.93 1.47 -1.67
N MET A 78 -9.19 1.18 -1.35
CA MET A 78 -9.88 -0.02 -1.85
C MET A 78 -10.20 0.02 -3.34
N GLU A 79 -10.43 1.21 -3.91
CA GLU A 79 -10.72 1.40 -5.34
C GLU A 79 -9.46 1.29 -6.20
N THR A 80 -8.31 1.68 -5.65
CA THR A 80 -7.01 1.66 -6.34
C THR A 80 -6.16 0.43 -6.02
N THR A 81 -6.74 -0.59 -5.35
CA THR A 81 -6.10 -1.88 -5.10
C THR A 81 -6.59 -2.91 -6.14
N ASP A 82 -5.65 -3.54 -6.84
CA ASP A 82 -5.94 -4.58 -7.82
C ASP A 82 -6.54 -5.82 -7.14
N PRO A 83 -7.49 -6.53 -7.78
CA PRO A 83 -8.05 -7.77 -7.24
C PRO A 83 -7.04 -8.91 -7.00
N SER A 84 -5.85 -8.86 -7.61
CA SER A 84 -4.78 -9.84 -7.33
C SER A 84 -4.00 -9.56 -6.03
N ASN A 85 -4.22 -8.40 -5.40
CA ASN A 85 -3.57 -8.07 -4.13
C ASN A 85 -4.07 -8.97 -2.99
N ALA A 86 -3.16 -9.45 -2.14
CA ALA A 86 -3.47 -10.36 -1.04
C ALA A 86 -4.44 -9.76 0.02
N ASP A 87 -4.47 -8.44 0.18
CA ASP A 87 -5.38 -7.75 1.09
C ASP A 87 -6.74 -7.42 0.47
N PHE A 88 -6.95 -7.71 -0.82
CA PHE A 88 -8.23 -7.47 -1.48
C PHE A 88 -9.37 -8.22 -0.79
N GLN A 89 -10.50 -7.54 -0.59
CA GLN A 89 -11.70 -8.11 0.00
C GLN A 89 -12.92 -7.71 -0.83
N LYS A 90 -13.80 -8.68 -1.11
CA LYS A 90 -15.09 -8.41 -1.78
C LYS A 90 -16.04 -7.66 -0.85
N ASP A 91 -16.06 -8.00 0.43
CA ASP A 91 -16.82 -7.26 1.45
C ASP A 91 -16.10 -5.96 1.81
N LYS A 92 -16.58 -4.86 1.24
CA LYS A 92 -16.00 -3.52 1.42
C LYS A 92 -16.16 -2.99 2.84
N ILE A 93 -17.23 -3.34 3.56
CA ILE A 93 -17.42 -2.89 4.94
C ILE A 93 -16.41 -3.58 5.85
N LYS A 94 -16.23 -4.89 5.69
CA LYS A 94 -15.20 -5.65 6.41
C LYS A 94 -13.80 -5.13 6.09
N TRP A 95 -13.53 -4.84 4.80
CA TRP A 95 -12.24 -4.30 4.39
C TRP A 95 -11.96 -2.92 4.98
N ALA A 96 -12.92 -1.99 4.92
CA ALA A 96 -12.79 -0.67 5.49
C ALA A 96 -12.52 -0.71 7.00
N LYS A 97 -13.21 -1.62 7.74
CA LYS A 97 -12.94 -1.87 9.15
C LYS A 97 -11.55 -2.44 9.39
N LYS A 98 -11.06 -3.36 8.55
CA LYS A 98 -9.69 -3.90 8.62
C LYS A 98 -8.68 -2.77 8.42
N LEU A 99 -8.80 -2.01 7.33
CA LEU A 99 -7.94 -0.86 7.04
C LEU A 99 -7.91 0.12 8.21
N SER A 100 -9.06 0.51 8.76
CA SER A 100 -9.13 1.44 9.88
C SER A 100 -8.55 0.89 11.18
N LYS A 101 -8.48 -0.42 11.37
CA LYS A 101 -7.90 -1.07 12.55
C LYS A 101 -6.41 -1.35 12.40
N THR A 102 -5.94 -1.52 11.16
CA THR A 102 -4.51 -1.65 10.89
C THR A 102 -3.83 -0.36 11.33
N SER A 103 -2.91 -0.47 12.29
CA SER A 103 -2.27 0.68 12.94
C SER A 103 -1.50 1.61 12.00
N MET A 104 -1.39 1.28 10.71
CA MET A 104 -0.73 2.10 9.69
C MET A 104 -1.28 3.54 9.65
N PHE A 105 -2.59 3.75 9.85
CA PHE A 105 -3.13 5.11 9.91
C PHE A 105 -2.69 5.86 11.16
N ASP A 106 -2.74 5.22 12.33
CA ASP A 106 -2.69 5.91 13.62
C ASP A 106 -1.30 5.91 14.28
N THR A 107 -0.40 4.98 13.90
CA THR A 107 0.95 4.83 14.48
C THR A 107 1.94 5.89 14.00
N PHE A 108 1.80 6.38 12.77
CA PHE A 108 2.75 7.30 12.16
C PHE A 108 2.14 8.68 11.95
N ASP A 109 2.98 9.70 12.09
CA ASP A 109 2.73 11.03 11.58
C ASP A 109 3.32 11.15 10.17
N PHE A 110 2.48 11.59 9.24
CA PHE A 110 2.81 11.79 7.84
C PHE A 110 3.16 13.26 7.54
N SER A 111 3.02 14.17 8.50
CA SER A 111 3.27 15.61 8.29
C SER A 111 4.71 15.92 7.86
N ALA A 112 5.68 15.16 8.36
CA ALA A 112 7.10 15.28 8.01
C ALA A 112 7.55 14.22 6.99
N SER A 113 6.60 13.49 6.40
CA SER A 113 6.93 12.35 5.55
C SER A 113 7.25 12.78 4.13
N HIS A 114 8.29 12.17 3.55
CA HIS A 114 8.73 12.47 2.19
C HIS A 114 8.68 11.19 1.36
N LEU A 115 7.88 11.20 0.29
CA LEU A 115 7.85 10.12 -0.70
C LEU A 115 8.86 10.42 -1.80
N THR A 116 9.85 9.54 -1.96
CA THR A 116 10.69 9.47 -3.15
C THR A 116 10.14 8.37 -4.07
N VAL A 117 9.93 8.73 -5.32
CA VAL A 117 9.47 7.83 -6.38
C VAL A 117 10.70 7.17 -7.01
N GLY A 118 10.72 5.85 -7.05
CA GLY A 118 11.79 5.06 -7.68
C GLY A 118 11.68 5.00 -9.20
N GLU A 119 12.56 4.22 -9.83
CA GLU A 119 12.54 4.05 -11.28
C GLU A 119 11.49 3.03 -11.73
N LEU A 120 10.95 3.24 -12.94
CA LEU A 120 10.07 2.27 -13.57
C LEU A 120 10.86 1.11 -14.14
N VAL A 121 10.49 -0.09 -13.73
CA VAL A 121 11.03 -1.35 -14.24
C VAL A 121 9.90 -2.11 -14.93
N ALA A 122 10.14 -2.56 -16.16
CA ALA A 122 9.15 -3.32 -16.92
C ALA A 122 8.76 -4.61 -16.18
N GLY A 123 7.47 -4.94 -16.22
CA GLY A 123 6.95 -6.22 -15.74
C GLY A 123 6.90 -7.27 -16.83
N LYS A 124 6.00 -8.25 -16.66
CA LYS A 124 5.81 -9.35 -17.61
C LYS A 124 5.27 -8.89 -18.98
N ASP A 125 4.51 -7.80 -19.01
CA ASP A 125 3.86 -7.24 -20.18
C ASP A 125 3.62 -5.73 -19.99
N GLU A 126 3.07 -5.06 -21.02
CA GLU A 126 2.80 -3.62 -21.00
C GLU A 126 1.80 -3.16 -19.92
N ASN A 127 1.03 -4.09 -19.35
CA ASN A 127 0.04 -3.81 -18.30
C ASN A 127 0.60 -4.09 -16.91
N GLU A 128 1.89 -4.38 -16.78
CA GLU A 128 2.54 -4.61 -15.50
C GLU A 128 3.87 -3.86 -15.43
N VAL A 129 4.06 -3.11 -14.35
CA VAL A 129 5.33 -2.45 -14.07
C VAL A 129 5.64 -2.53 -12.59
N PHE A 130 6.92 -2.35 -12.30
CA PHE A 130 7.43 -2.18 -10.96
C PHE A 130 8.01 -0.78 -10.82
N MET A 131 8.02 -0.27 -9.60
CA MET A 131 8.66 0.98 -9.26
C MET A 131 9.55 0.75 -8.06
N GLU A 132 10.86 0.98 -8.23
CA GLU A 132 11.85 0.61 -7.20
C GLU A 132 13.16 1.44 -7.25
N PRO A 133 13.80 1.66 -6.08
CA PRO A 133 13.19 1.63 -4.76
C PRO A 133 12.38 2.92 -4.55
N ASN A 134 11.09 2.79 -4.25
CA ASN A 134 10.36 3.89 -3.62
C ASN A 134 10.90 4.03 -2.20
N SER A 135 10.99 5.25 -1.68
CA SER A 135 11.32 5.45 -0.27
C SER A 135 10.33 6.40 0.39
N PHE A 136 10.02 6.12 1.64
CA PHE A 136 9.24 7.04 2.45
C PHE A 136 9.72 7.03 3.88
N THR A 137 9.77 8.23 4.47
CA THR A 137 10.16 8.43 5.86
C THR A 137 8.91 8.67 6.70
N LEU A 138 8.70 7.87 7.74
CA LEU A 138 7.56 8.01 8.66
C LEU A 138 8.06 8.37 10.05
N GLN A 139 7.38 9.29 10.71
CA GLN A 139 7.66 9.64 12.10
C GLN A 139 6.73 8.82 13.01
N PRO A 140 7.24 7.90 13.86
CA PRO A 140 6.39 7.23 14.84
C PRO A 140 5.84 8.26 15.84
N LYS A 141 4.57 8.12 16.22
CA LYS A 141 3.95 8.97 17.25
C LYS A 141 4.32 8.55 18.67
N ALA A 142 4.76 7.30 18.85
CA ALA A 142 5.15 6.75 20.13
C ALA A 142 6.32 5.77 19.98
N PRO A 143 7.25 5.71 20.96
CA PRO A 143 7.35 6.62 22.10
C PRO A 143 7.70 8.05 21.65
N ALA A 144 7.46 9.04 22.50
CA ALA A 144 7.84 10.42 22.22
C ALA A 144 9.36 10.50 21.95
N GLY A 145 9.76 11.22 20.89
CA GLY A 145 11.16 11.32 20.48
C GLY A 145 11.69 10.10 19.71
N ALA A 146 10.82 9.17 19.29
CA ALA A 146 11.21 8.12 18.35
C ALA A 146 11.86 8.72 17.09
N ARG A 147 12.89 8.06 16.56
CA ARG A 147 13.53 8.51 15.32
C ARG A 147 12.60 8.26 14.13
N PRO A 148 12.65 9.10 13.08
CA PRO A 148 12.00 8.80 11.82
C PRO A 148 12.53 7.49 11.25
N ILE A 149 11.63 6.68 10.70
CA ILE A 149 11.94 5.41 10.06
C ILE A 149 11.85 5.62 8.56
N THR A 150 12.94 5.35 7.83
CA THR A 150 12.91 5.29 6.37
C THR A 150 12.69 3.85 5.94
N THR A 151 11.67 3.66 5.11
CA THR A 151 11.36 2.38 4.48
C THR A 151 11.53 2.49 2.99
N PHE A 152 11.98 1.40 2.37
CA PHE A 152 12.13 1.25 0.94
C PHE A 152 11.12 0.23 0.44
N GLU A 153 10.44 0.52 -0.66
CA GLU A 153 9.42 -0.35 -1.24
C GLU A 153 9.71 -0.60 -2.72
N ARG A 154 9.61 -1.87 -3.12
CA ARG A 154 9.42 -2.24 -4.52
C ARG A 154 7.93 -2.45 -4.75
N THR A 155 7.31 -1.55 -5.50
CA THR A 155 5.86 -1.57 -5.69
C THR A 155 5.52 -2.14 -7.06
N ARG A 156 4.57 -3.07 -7.12
CA ARG A 156 4.03 -3.64 -8.35
C ARG A 156 2.71 -2.98 -8.69
N PHE A 157 2.60 -2.47 -9.91
CA PHE A 157 1.38 -1.92 -10.46
C PHE A 157 0.87 -2.75 -11.63
N VAL A 158 -0.44 -2.87 -11.71
CA VAL A 158 -1.10 -3.54 -12.83
C VAL A 158 -2.15 -2.62 -13.43
N ARG A 159 -2.11 -2.45 -14.75
CA ARG A 159 -3.08 -1.69 -15.50
C ARG A 159 -4.31 -2.54 -15.79
N ARG A 160 -5.48 -2.00 -15.49
CA ARG A 160 -6.80 -2.56 -15.84
C ARG A 160 -7.56 -1.53 -16.66
N LYS A 161 -7.76 -1.80 -17.95
CA LYS A 161 -8.27 -0.80 -18.91
C LYS A 161 -7.31 0.41 -18.91
N GLU A 162 -7.82 1.61 -18.64
CA GLU A 162 -7.05 2.86 -18.63
C GLU A 162 -6.64 3.29 -17.22
N THR A 163 -6.50 2.37 -16.27
CA THR A 163 -6.18 2.72 -14.88
C THR A 163 -5.14 1.80 -14.27
N TRP A 164 -4.09 2.39 -13.70
CA TRP A 164 -3.09 1.67 -12.92
C TRP A 164 -3.57 1.45 -11.49
N LEU A 165 -3.42 0.22 -11.01
CA LEU A 165 -3.81 -0.21 -9.67
C LEU A 165 -2.61 -0.78 -8.94
N PHE A 166 -2.56 -0.56 -7.62
CA PHE A 166 -1.58 -1.19 -6.74
C PHE A 166 -1.89 -2.68 -6.62
N ALA A 167 -0.95 -3.52 -7.02
CA ALA A 167 -1.09 -4.97 -6.96
C ALA A 167 -0.33 -5.58 -5.77
N ASP A 168 0.88 -5.10 -5.49
CA ASP A 168 1.71 -5.62 -4.39
C ASP A 168 2.80 -4.62 -3.99
N GLY A 169 3.33 -4.76 -2.77
CA GLY A 169 4.33 -3.87 -2.19
C GLY A 169 5.33 -4.63 -1.32
N ALA A 170 6.56 -4.75 -1.82
CA ALA A 170 7.67 -5.40 -1.11
C ALA A 170 8.42 -4.35 -0.28
N VAL A 171 8.06 -4.22 1.00
CA VAL A 171 8.65 -3.23 1.93
C VAL A 171 9.86 -3.78 2.66
N THR A 172 10.92 -2.98 2.74
CA THR A 172 12.14 -3.22 3.49
C THR A 172 12.51 -1.99 4.32
N SER A 173 13.27 -2.18 5.39
CA SER A 173 13.79 -1.11 6.23
C SER A 173 15.17 -1.47 6.77
N GLU A 174 15.95 -0.45 7.09
CA GLU A 174 17.24 -0.62 7.78
C GLU A 174 17.07 -0.95 9.27
N GLU A 175 15.90 -0.64 9.85
CA GLU A 175 15.61 -0.94 11.27
C GLU A 175 15.39 -2.44 11.55
N VAL A 176 16.04 -2.91 12.62
CA VAL A 176 15.95 -4.29 13.13
C VAL A 176 14.55 -4.51 13.71
N GLY A 177 13.72 -5.30 13.02
CA GLY A 177 12.37 -5.70 13.48
C GLY A 177 11.22 -5.39 12.52
N LEU A 178 11.42 -4.46 11.58
CA LEU A 178 10.51 -4.23 10.44
C LEU A 178 10.89 -5.07 9.20
N ARG A 179 12.02 -5.80 9.29
CA ARG A 179 12.34 -6.90 8.38
C ARG A 179 11.41 -8.09 8.64
N LYS A 180 10.26 -8.16 7.96
CA LYS A 180 9.69 -9.39 7.32
C LYS A 180 8.15 -9.35 7.19
N ARG A 181 7.68 -9.35 5.95
CA ARG A 181 7.04 -10.50 5.27
C ARG A 181 6.85 -10.13 3.80
N ASP A 182 7.32 -11.01 2.91
CA ASP A 182 6.98 -11.07 1.47
C ASP A 182 7.70 -10.15 0.46
N ALA A 183 8.77 -9.45 0.86
CA ALA A 183 9.64 -8.73 -0.09
C ALA A 183 10.82 -9.55 -0.68
N MET A 184 11.02 -10.79 -0.21
CA MET A 184 12.15 -11.65 -0.62
C MET A 184 11.70 -13.07 -0.96
N THR A 185 10.85 -13.25 -1.96
CA THR A 185 10.82 -14.52 -2.71
C THR A 185 11.76 -14.37 -3.90
N ARG A 186 13.06 -14.54 -3.63
CA ARG A 186 14.07 -14.88 -4.64
C ARG A 186 15.40 -15.23 -3.99
N GLU A 187 15.85 -14.55 -2.94
CA GLU A 187 17.17 -14.85 -2.36
C GLU A 187 17.17 -16.18 -1.57
N LYS A 188 16.17 -16.42 -0.70
CA LYS A 188 16.04 -17.71 0.01
C LYS A 188 15.67 -18.88 -0.90
N ASP A 189 14.98 -18.61 -1.99
CA ASP A 189 14.63 -19.63 -2.98
C ASP A 189 15.84 -19.95 -3.87
N VAL A 190 16.69 -18.97 -4.18
CA VAL A 190 17.97 -19.17 -4.87
C VAL A 190 18.96 -19.92 -3.99
N ASP A 191 19.08 -19.61 -2.71
CA ASP A 191 19.95 -20.35 -1.78
C ASP A 191 19.49 -21.81 -1.64
N LYS A 192 18.18 -22.03 -1.57
CA LYS A 192 17.60 -23.38 -1.53
C LYS A 192 17.81 -24.12 -2.85
N LEU A 193 17.59 -23.48 -3.99
CA LEU A 193 17.85 -24.04 -5.32
C LEU A 193 19.34 -24.35 -5.52
N GLN A 194 20.24 -23.50 -5.05
CA GLN A 194 21.68 -23.72 -5.13
C GLN A 194 22.11 -24.91 -4.26
N ALA A 195 21.57 -25.04 -3.05
CA ALA A 195 21.81 -26.20 -2.19
C ALA A 195 21.29 -27.51 -2.82
N ASP A 196 20.12 -27.48 -3.46
CA ASP A 196 19.56 -28.64 -4.17
C ASP A 196 20.40 -29.02 -5.41
N ILE A 197 20.91 -28.02 -6.15
CA ILE A 197 21.85 -28.21 -7.27
C ILE A 197 23.17 -28.83 -6.78
N ASP A 198 23.73 -28.31 -5.69
CA ASP A 198 24.99 -28.80 -5.13
C ASP A 198 24.85 -30.24 -4.63
N TYR A 199 23.71 -30.56 -4.00
CA TYR A 199 23.39 -31.92 -3.57
C TYR A 199 23.25 -32.88 -4.77
N ALA A 200 22.53 -32.47 -5.83
CA ALA A 200 22.39 -33.28 -7.04
C ALA A 200 23.75 -33.52 -7.72
N ASN A 201 24.61 -32.49 -7.81
CA ASN A 201 25.96 -32.60 -8.37
C ASN A 201 26.86 -33.53 -7.53
N ALA A 202 26.76 -33.49 -6.20
CA ALA A 202 27.48 -34.39 -5.31
C ALA A 202 27.08 -35.86 -5.52
N LEU A 203 25.78 -36.13 -5.73
CA LEU A 203 25.28 -37.47 -6.04
C LEU A 203 25.79 -37.97 -7.41
N VAL A 204 25.74 -37.14 -8.45
CA VAL A 204 26.26 -37.48 -9.78
C VAL A 204 27.76 -37.79 -9.73
N ASN A 205 28.54 -37.01 -8.98
CA ASN A 205 29.98 -37.23 -8.83
C ASN A 205 30.29 -38.50 -8.02
N LYS A 206 29.42 -38.91 -7.11
CA LYS A 206 29.56 -40.15 -6.33
C LYS A 206 29.25 -41.39 -7.17
N VAL A 207 28.34 -41.29 -8.14
CA VAL A 207 28.03 -42.36 -9.09
C VAL A 207 29.14 -42.50 -10.14
N LYS A 208 29.76 -41.40 -10.60
CA LYS A 208 30.89 -41.44 -11.56
C LYS A 208 32.22 -41.96 -10.99
N ARG A 209 32.33 -42.09 -9.66
CA ARG A 209 33.51 -42.61 -8.94
C ARG A 209 33.38 -44.07 -8.51
N LYS A 210 32.30 -44.75 -8.92
CA LYS A 210 32.12 -46.20 -8.86
C LYS A 210 32.15 -46.75 -10.28
#